data_AF-T1CE33-F1
#
_entry.id   AF-T1CE33-F1
#
_cell.length_a   1.000
_cell.length_b   1.000
_cell.length_c   1.000
_cell.angle_alpha   90.00
_cell.angle_beta   90.00
_cell.angle_gamma   90.00
#
_symmetry.space_group_name_H-M   'P 1'
#
loop_
_entity.id
_entity.type
_entity.pdbx_description
1 polymer ?
#
loop_
_entity_poly.entity_id
_entity_poly.type
_entity_poly.pdbx_seq_one_letter_code
_entity_poly.pdbx_strand_id
1 'polypeptide(L)' 'PMLCDERKVPFAYVKSRAELGKRVGIASAASISITDFGKSEDLYKKITEEISTIKK' A
#
# COMPACT_ATOMS: atom_id res chain seq x y z
N PRO A 1 2.10 10.32 -6.18
CA PRO A 1 3.31 10.37 -5.30
C PRO A 1 3.37 11.66 -4.48
N MET A 2 3.47 12.85 -5.10
CA MET A 2 3.64 14.12 -4.36
C MET A 2 2.59 14.37 -3.29
N LEU A 3 1.30 14.16 -3.59
CA LEU A 3 0.23 14.30 -2.60
C LEU A 3 0.37 13.31 -1.43
N CYS A 4 0.88 12.10 -1.68
CA CYS A 4 1.11 11.11 -0.64
C CYS A 4 2.33 11.48 0.23
N ASP A 5 3.38 12.05 -0.36
CA ASP A 5 4.55 12.52 0.40
C ASP A 5 4.18 13.74 1.26
N GLU A 6 3.40 14.68 0.72
CA GLU A 6 2.94 15.88 1.44
C GLU A 6 2.01 15.53 2.61
N ARG A 7 1.16 14.50 2.43
CA ARG A 7 0.28 13.99 3.49
C ARG A 7 0.94 12.91 4.36
N LYS A 8 2.23 12.63 4.16
CA LYS A 8 2.98 11.58 4.87
C LYS A 8 2.30 10.20 4.86
N VAL A 9 1.61 9.88 3.76
CA VAL A 9 0.96 8.59 3.55
C VAL A 9 1.97 7.61 2.95
N PRO A 10 2.23 6.46 3.61
CA PRO A 10 3.10 5.43 3.06
C PRO A 10 2.49 4.87 1.77
N PHE A 11 3.30 4.77 0.72
CA PHE A 11 2.89 4.19 -0.56
C PHE A 11 4.02 3.34 -1.12
N ALA A 12 3.64 2.30 -1.86
CA ALA A 12 4.55 1.43 -2.58
C ALA A 12 4.07 1.23 -4.02
N TYR A 13 4.99 0.79 -4.88
CA TYR A 13 4.68 0.43 -6.26
C TYR A 13 4.62 -1.08 -6.40
N VAL A 14 3.74 -1.56 -7.26
CA VAL A 14 3.62 -2.96 -7.63
C VAL A 14 3.95 -3.16 -9.11
N LYS A 15 4.36 -4.37 -9.46
CA LYS A 15 4.77 -4.71 -10.83
C LYS A 15 3.59 -4.75 -11.81
N SER A 16 2.39 -5.12 -11.38
CA SER A 16 1.23 -5.24 -12.26
C SER A 16 -0.10 -4.95 -11.58
N ARG A 17 -1.00 -4.31 -12.34
CA ARG A 17 -2.38 -3.97 -11.94
C ARG A 17 -3.26 -5.21 -11.73
N ALA A 18 -2.99 -6.26 -12.50
CA ALA A 18 -3.75 -7.51 -12.43
C ALA A 18 -3.46 -8.28 -11.14
N GLU A 19 -2.18 -8.34 -10.74
CA GLU A 19 -1.77 -9.03 -9.51
C GLU A 19 -2.36 -8.33 -8.29
N LEU A 20 -2.29 -7.00 -8.26
CA LEU A 20 -2.82 -6.19 -7.19
C LEU A 20 -4.35 -6.31 -7.09
N GLY A 21 -5.09 -6.26 -8.21
CA GLY A 21 -6.53 -6.52 -8.21
C GLY A 21 -6.89 -7.91 -7.67
N LYS A 22 -6.17 -8.95 -8.10
CA LYS A 22 -6.42 -10.33 -7.65
C LYS A 22 -6.28 -10.50 -6.13
N ARG A 23 -5.37 -9.75 -5.49
CA ARG A 23 -5.14 -9.78 -4.03
C ARG A 23 -6.28 -9.16 -3.23
N VAL A 24 -6.98 -8.17 -3.79
CA VAL A 24 -8.18 -7.54 -3.18
C VAL A 24 -9.50 -8.10 -3.71
N GLY A 25 -9.45 -9.18 -4.51
CA GLY A 25 -10.66 -9.85 -5.00
C GLY A 25 -11.35 -9.17 -6.17
N ILE A 26 -10.64 -8.36 -6.95
CA ILE A 26 -11.16 -7.67 -8.15
C ILE A 26 -10.34 -8.01 -9.40
N ALA A 27 -10.87 -7.74 -10.59
CA ALA A 27 -10.23 -8.11 -11.85
C ALA A 27 -8.87 -7.40 -12.08
N SER A 28 -8.82 -6.10 -11.80
CA SER A 28 -7.58 -5.30 -11.87
C SER A 28 -7.76 -4.01 -11.08
N ALA A 29 -6.70 -3.53 -10.43
CA ALA A 29 -6.70 -2.19 -9.83
C ALA A 29 -5.43 -1.42 -10.20
N ALA A 30 -5.59 -0.14 -10.46
CA ALA A 30 -4.47 0.77 -10.72
C ALA A 30 -3.82 1.27 -9.44
N SER A 31 -4.62 1.44 -8.38
CA SER A 31 -4.21 1.88 -7.05
C SER A 31 -5.19 1.34 -6.01
N ILE A 32 -4.71 1.11 -4.79
CA ILE A 32 -5.55 0.76 -3.63
C ILE A 32 -5.05 1.58 -2.44
N SER A 33 -5.96 1.95 -1.57
CA SER A 33 -5.66 2.50 -0.25
C SER A 33 -6.31 1.62 0.80
N ILE A 34 -5.57 1.32 1.87
CA ILE A 34 -6.12 0.62 3.02
C ILE A 34 -6.64 1.68 4.00
N THR A 35 -7.96 1.72 4.21
CA THR A 35 -8.62 2.69 5.12
C THR A 35 -8.87 2.14 6.52
N ASP A 36 -8.97 0.82 6.64
CA ASP A 36 -9.14 0.12 7.90
C ASP A 36 -8.30 -1.17 7.89
N PHE A 37 -7.54 -1.38 8.96
CA PHE A 37 -6.61 -2.51 9.13
C PHE A 37 -7.20 -3.59 10.03
N GLY A 38 -8.36 -3.33 10.66
CA GLY A 38 -9.04 -4.26 11.56
C GLY A 38 -8.12 -4.74 12.69
N LYS A 39 -7.85 -6.05 12.72
CA LYS A 39 -7.01 -6.70 13.76
C LYS A 39 -5.53 -6.81 13.39
N SER A 40 -5.12 -6.29 12.22
CA SER A 40 -3.78 -6.51 11.66
C SER A 40 -2.88 -5.29 11.81
N GLU A 41 -3.03 -4.52 12.88
CA GLU A 41 -2.27 -3.28 13.12
C GLU A 41 -0.75 -3.54 13.18
N ASP A 42 -0.33 -4.62 13.83
CA ASP A 42 1.09 -5.00 13.93
C ASP A 42 1.70 -5.27 12.55
N LEU A 43 0.94 -5.95 11.69
CA LEU A 43 1.37 -6.26 10.34
C LEU A 43 1.45 -4.99 9.49
N TYR A 44 0.48 -4.07 9.67
CA TYR A 44 0.48 -2.78 9.00
C TYR A 44 1.70 -1.94 9.38
N LYS A 45 2.01 -1.84 10.69
CA LYS A 45 3.21 -1.12 11.17
C LYS A 45 4.49 -1.65 10.52
N LYS A 46 4.66 -2.98 10.51
CA LYS A 46 5.82 -3.61 9.89
C LYS A 46 5.95 -3.29 8.40
N ILE A 47 4.83 -3.33 7.65
CA ILE A 47 4.80 -2.97 6.23
C ILE A 47 5.15 -1.49 6.03
N THR A 48 4.62 -0.60 6.86
CA THR A 48 4.92 0.84 6.75
C THR A 48 6.40 1.16 7.02
N GLU A 49 7.04 0.46 7.96
CA GLU A 49 8.48 0.59 8.23
C GLU A 49 9.34 0.09 7.06
N GLU A 50 9.00 -1.08 6.49
CA GLU A 50 9.68 -1.61 5.30
C GLU A 50 9.54 -0.65 4.11
N ILE A 51 8.34 -0.12 3.86
CA ILE A 51 8.10 0.88 2.80
C ILE A 51 8.90 2.15 3.03
N SER A 52 8.98 2.64 4.27
CA SER A 52 9.78 3.82 4.61
C SER A 52 11.28 3.57 4.38
N THR A 53 11.75 2.33 4.50
CA THR A 53 13.15 1.95 4.27
C THR A 53 13.47 1.86 2.78
N ILE A 54 12.52 1.37 1.97
CA ILE A 54 12.68 1.24 0.50
C ILE A 54 12.64 2.61 -0.21
N LYS A 55 11.99 3.62 0.38
CA LYS A 55 11.88 4.98 -0.17
C LYS A 55 13.17 5.82 -0.07
N LYS A 56 14.27 5.27 0.46
CA LYS A 56 15.55 5.97 0.62
C LYS A 56 16.41 5.92 -0.64
#